data_AF-L9WZJ7-F1
#
_entry.id   AF-L9WZJ7-F1
#
_cell.length_a   1.000
_cell.length_b   1.000
_cell.length_c   1.000
_cell.angle_alpha   90.00
_cell.angle_beta   90.00
_cell.angle_gamma   90.00
#
_symmetry.space_group_name_H-M   'P 1'
#
loop_
_entity.id
_entity.type
_entity.pdbx_description
1 polymer ?
#
loop_
_entity_poly.entity_id
_entity_poly.type
_entity_poly.pdbx_seq_one_letter_code
_entity_poly.pdbx_strand_id
1 'polypeptide(L)'
;MGLEDVVDAVEHVESLLADEETGLVQDSLSWQQTDADVQLGKACAMLGTCRQLRSGTNNYVSIVELSFNAIERSFQFYLVDQTAVESSDFRKHEQVFADIESRGVFSDTGVPARIDAFRSEHRARIYYDIDRPGRDLAVGMHELAEEVHSYAVEFADAHSRCNCGERHETEP
;
A
#
# COMPACT_ATOMS: atom_id res chain seq x y z
N MET A 1 2.97 32.39 4.75
CA MET A 1 3.33 31.30 3.85
C MET A 1 3.67 31.91 2.50
N GLY A 2 4.94 32.24 2.32
CA GLY A 2 5.52 32.75 1.08
C GLY A 2 6.20 31.64 0.27
N LEU A 3 6.69 31.98 -0.91
CA LEU A 3 7.46 31.06 -1.76
C LEU A 3 8.74 30.57 -1.05
N GLU A 4 9.39 31.45 -0.28
CA GLU A 4 10.59 31.14 0.50
C GLU A 4 10.30 30.03 1.53
N ASP A 5 9.20 30.13 2.28
CA ASP A 5 8.79 29.07 3.23
C ASP A 5 8.63 27.69 2.55
N VAL A 6 8.22 27.66 1.28
CA VAL A 6 8.08 26.40 0.50
C VAL A 6 9.44 25.85 0.07
N VAL A 7 10.35 26.73 -0.37
CA VAL A 7 11.73 26.33 -0.73
C VAL A 7 12.45 25.77 0.48
N ASP A 8 12.40 26.46 1.62
CA ASP A 8 13.01 26.03 2.86
C ASP A 8 12.46 24.65 3.30
N ALA A 9 11.15 24.43 3.15
CA ALA A 9 10.54 23.15 3.47
C ALA A 9 10.99 22.00 2.55
N VAL A 10 11.20 22.29 1.25
CA VAL A 10 11.74 21.30 0.30
C VAL A 10 13.19 20.97 0.65
N GLU A 11 14.04 21.99 0.81
CA GLU A 11 15.45 21.81 1.15
C GLU A 11 15.62 21.02 2.46
N HIS A 12 14.76 21.29 3.46
CA HIS A 12 14.77 20.54 4.70
C HIS A 12 14.45 19.05 4.49
N VAL A 13 13.42 18.71 3.72
CA VAL A 13 13.06 17.29 3.49
C VAL A 13 14.14 16.57 2.66
N GLU A 14 14.77 17.27 1.71
CA GLU A 14 15.88 16.72 0.93
C GLU A 14 17.11 16.47 1.82
N SER A 15 17.42 17.37 2.77
CA SER A 15 18.55 17.21 3.69
C SER A 15 18.37 15.99 4.61
N LEU A 16 17.15 15.73 5.09
CA LEU A 16 16.87 14.54 5.91
C LEU A 16 17.25 13.22 5.22
N LEU A 17 17.12 13.15 3.89
CA LEU A 17 17.52 11.98 3.11
C LEU A 17 19.02 11.96 2.83
N ALA A 18 19.61 13.11 2.50
CA ALA A 18 21.03 13.23 2.19
C ALA A 18 21.92 12.92 3.42
N ASP A 19 21.46 13.32 4.60
CA ASP A 19 22.18 13.17 5.86
C ASP A 19 21.79 11.90 6.64
N GLU A 20 20.86 11.10 6.11
CA GLU A 20 20.28 9.91 6.75
C GLU A 20 19.60 10.18 8.11
N GLU A 21 19.19 11.43 8.38
CA GLU A 21 18.57 11.88 9.62
C GLU A 21 17.03 11.69 9.65
N THR A 22 16.54 10.59 9.09
CA THR A 22 15.08 10.35 8.91
C THR A 22 14.32 9.98 10.20
N GLY A 23 15.02 9.83 11.32
CA GLY A 23 14.45 9.45 12.61
C GLY A 23 14.19 7.94 12.74
N LEU A 24 13.31 7.57 13.68
CA LEU A 24 12.96 6.17 13.90
C LEU A 24 12.06 5.66 12.78
N VAL A 25 12.40 4.48 12.24
CA VAL A 25 11.55 3.75 11.32
C VAL A 25 10.25 3.38 12.02
N GLN A 26 9.12 3.57 11.33
CA GLN A 26 7.79 3.22 11.84
C GLN A 26 7.77 1.78 12.38
N ASP A 27 7.08 1.52 13.50
CA ASP A 27 7.07 0.21 14.15
C ASP A 27 6.63 -0.95 13.24
N SER A 28 5.69 -0.72 12.31
CA SER A 28 5.30 -1.76 11.34
C SER A 28 6.40 -2.10 10.33
N LEU A 29 7.40 -1.23 10.24
CA LEU A 29 8.57 -1.34 9.37
C LEU A 29 9.87 -1.70 10.12
N SER A 30 9.89 -1.56 11.45
CA SER A 30 11.10 -1.75 12.26
C SER A 30 11.51 -3.22 12.45
N TRP A 31 10.65 -4.18 12.11
CA TRP A 31 10.89 -5.63 12.27
C TRP A 31 11.38 -6.33 10.99
N GLN A 32 11.54 -5.58 9.90
CA GLN A 32 11.71 -6.13 8.55
C GLN A 32 13.17 -6.32 8.22
N GLN A 33 13.57 -7.55 7.86
CA GLN A 33 14.96 -7.91 7.61
C GLN A 33 15.28 -8.02 6.11
N THR A 34 14.26 -8.23 5.28
CA THR A 34 14.39 -8.41 3.83
C THR A 34 13.56 -7.40 3.04
N ASP A 35 13.86 -7.23 1.76
CA ASP A 35 13.11 -6.35 0.86
C ASP A 35 11.62 -6.75 0.75
N ALA A 36 11.34 -8.06 0.71
CA ALA A 36 9.98 -8.58 0.78
C ALA A 36 9.25 -8.12 2.06
N ASP A 37 9.89 -8.25 3.22
CA ASP A 37 9.31 -7.84 4.51
C ASP A 37 8.98 -6.35 4.52
N VAL A 38 9.83 -5.53 3.90
CA VAL A 38 9.61 -4.07 3.75
C VAL A 38 8.31 -3.79 3.01
N GLN A 39 8.06 -4.47 1.89
CA GLN A 39 6.80 -4.31 1.16
C GLN A 39 5.60 -4.83 1.96
N LEU A 40 5.76 -5.96 2.65
CA LEU A 40 4.72 -6.55 3.49
C LEU A 40 4.25 -5.58 4.58
N GLY A 41 5.17 -5.01 5.38
CA GLY A 41 4.75 -4.10 6.45
C GLY A 41 4.36 -2.71 5.96
N LYS A 42 4.77 -2.27 4.76
CA LYS A 42 4.17 -1.09 4.09
C LYS A 42 2.69 -1.35 3.80
N ALA A 43 2.35 -2.52 3.25
CA ALA A 43 0.96 -2.89 3.03
C ALA A 43 0.18 -2.93 4.36
N CYS A 44 0.74 -3.56 5.39
CA CYS A 44 0.07 -3.62 6.70
C CYS A 44 -0.12 -2.23 7.34
N ALA A 45 0.88 -1.34 7.23
CA ALA A 45 0.79 0.04 7.69
C ALA A 45 -0.36 0.81 7.03
N MET A 46 -0.48 0.67 5.71
CA MET A 46 -1.55 1.32 4.93
C MET A 46 -2.93 0.78 5.31
N LEU A 47 -3.07 -0.54 5.49
CA LEU A 47 -4.33 -1.15 5.95
C LEU A 47 -4.70 -0.70 7.37
N GLY A 48 -3.74 -0.68 8.29
CA GLY A 48 -3.92 -0.16 9.65
C GLY A 48 -4.36 1.31 9.65
N THR A 49 -3.78 2.12 8.76
CA THR A 49 -4.17 3.53 8.58
C THR A 49 -5.59 3.66 8.03
N CYS A 50 -5.99 2.81 7.07
CA CYS A 50 -7.38 2.78 6.59
C CYS A 50 -8.37 2.51 7.74
N ARG A 51 -8.06 1.56 8.64
CA ARG A 51 -8.89 1.27 9.82
C ARG A 51 -9.01 2.48 10.75
N GLN A 52 -7.90 3.18 11.02
CA GLN A 52 -7.93 4.40 11.84
C GLN A 52 -8.77 5.51 11.20
N LEU A 53 -8.64 5.71 9.88
CA LEU A 53 -9.42 6.71 9.15
C LEU A 53 -10.92 6.40 9.15
N ARG A 54 -11.32 5.13 9.06
CA ARG A 54 -12.72 4.70 9.16
C ARG A 54 -13.31 4.97 10.55
N SER A 55 -12.53 4.80 11.61
CA SER A 55 -12.96 5.07 12.98
C SER A 55 -12.96 6.57 13.33
N GLY A 56 -12.15 7.37 12.64
CA GLY A 56 -11.96 8.79 12.90
C GLY A 56 -12.62 9.69 11.85
N THR A 57 -11.80 10.30 11.00
CA THR A 57 -12.17 11.41 10.11
C THR A 57 -13.06 10.99 8.94
N ASN A 58 -13.15 9.69 8.64
CA ASN A 58 -13.81 9.16 7.45
C ASN A 58 -13.32 9.83 6.15
N ASN A 59 -12.00 10.07 6.06
CA ASN A 59 -11.39 10.58 4.84
C ASN A 59 -11.40 9.51 3.73
N TYR A 60 -12.50 9.47 2.97
CA TYR A 60 -12.76 8.46 1.95
C TYR A 60 -11.76 8.49 0.79
N VAL A 61 -11.26 9.68 0.41
CA VAL A 61 -10.21 9.80 -0.60
C VAL A 61 -8.96 9.07 -0.14
N SER A 62 -8.49 9.36 1.07
CA SER A 62 -7.31 8.69 1.63
C SER A 62 -7.50 7.19 1.79
N ILE A 63 -8.70 6.73 2.18
CA ILE A 63 -8.98 5.30 2.29
C ILE A 63 -8.86 4.60 0.93
N VAL A 64 -9.44 5.17 -0.13
CA VAL A 64 -9.34 4.60 -1.49
C VAL A 64 -7.88 4.53 -1.94
N GLU A 65 -7.10 5.59 -1.73
CA GLU A 65 -5.71 5.62 -2.19
C GLU A 65 -4.78 4.70 -1.41
N LEU A 66 -4.92 4.67 -0.10
CA LEU A 66 -4.16 3.75 0.73
C LEU A 66 -4.53 2.31 0.44
N SER A 67 -5.79 2.03 0.07
CA SER A 67 -6.23 0.69 -0.33
C SER A 67 -5.55 0.23 -1.62
N PHE A 68 -5.46 1.07 -2.65
CA PHE A 68 -4.70 0.73 -3.85
C PHE A 68 -3.22 0.51 -3.56
N ASN A 69 -2.61 1.39 -2.77
CA ASN A 69 -1.20 1.26 -2.43
C ASN A 69 -0.94 -0.01 -1.60
N ALA A 70 -1.87 -0.42 -0.72
CA ALA A 70 -1.78 -1.65 0.04
C ALA A 70 -1.87 -2.90 -0.86
N ILE A 71 -2.77 -2.90 -1.85
CA ILE A 71 -2.87 -3.96 -2.86
C ILE A 71 -1.54 -4.10 -3.62
N GLU A 72 -1.02 -2.98 -4.15
CA GLU A 72 0.24 -2.97 -4.89
C GLU A 72 1.41 -3.49 -4.04
N ARG A 73 1.53 -3.03 -2.79
CA ARG A 73 2.61 -3.47 -1.90
C ARG A 73 2.45 -4.94 -1.48
N SER A 74 1.23 -5.46 -1.40
CA SER A 74 0.96 -6.89 -1.15
C SER A 74 1.40 -7.75 -2.35
N PHE A 75 1.14 -7.28 -3.56
CA PHE A 75 1.61 -7.92 -4.80
C PHE A 75 3.13 -7.87 -4.94
N GLN A 76 3.73 -6.72 -4.69
CA GLN A 76 5.17 -6.58 -4.75
C GLN A 76 5.88 -7.43 -3.67
N PHE A 77 5.33 -7.48 -2.46
CA PHE A 77 5.76 -8.43 -1.43
C PHE A 77 5.80 -9.85 -1.98
N TYR A 78 4.67 -10.34 -2.52
CA TYR A 78 4.58 -11.67 -3.08
C TYR A 78 5.64 -11.93 -4.16
N LEU A 79 5.80 -11.00 -5.11
CA LEU A 79 6.75 -11.15 -6.21
C LEU A 79 8.19 -11.23 -5.70
N VAL A 80 8.58 -10.37 -4.76
CA VAL A 80 9.94 -10.36 -4.20
C VAL A 80 10.19 -11.58 -3.31
N ASP A 81 9.18 -12.02 -2.56
CA ASP A 81 9.30 -13.14 -1.63
C ASP A 81 9.35 -14.51 -2.33
N GLN A 82 8.58 -14.66 -3.41
CA GLN A 82 8.39 -15.95 -4.09
C GLN A 82 9.24 -16.09 -5.35
N THR A 83 10.03 -15.07 -5.71
CA THR A 83 10.78 -15.03 -6.95
C THR A 83 12.15 -14.36 -6.76
N ALA A 84 12.95 -14.25 -7.81
CA ALA A 84 14.28 -13.63 -7.73
C ALA A 84 14.30 -12.13 -8.10
N VAL A 85 13.12 -11.51 -8.22
CA VAL A 85 13.01 -10.07 -8.51
C VAL A 85 13.24 -9.25 -7.24
N GLU A 86 13.78 -8.05 -7.39
CA GLU A 86 13.92 -7.10 -6.31
C GLU A 86 12.81 -6.04 -6.40
N SER A 87 12.45 -5.41 -5.28
CA SER A 87 11.45 -4.32 -5.29
C SER A 87 11.91 -3.17 -6.18
N SER A 88 13.23 -2.98 -6.31
CA SER A 88 13.86 -1.95 -7.13
C SER A 88 13.68 -2.16 -8.65
N ASP A 89 13.27 -3.36 -9.08
CA ASP A 89 12.93 -3.69 -10.47
C ASP A 89 11.59 -3.08 -10.90
N PHE A 90 10.70 -2.80 -9.94
CA PHE A 90 9.39 -2.20 -10.19
C PHE A 90 9.46 -0.68 -10.04
N ARG A 91 9.63 0.01 -11.18
CA ARG A 91 9.67 1.49 -11.24
C ARG A 91 8.31 2.11 -11.46
N LYS A 92 7.34 1.33 -11.94
CA LYS A 92 5.97 1.74 -12.22
C LYS A 92 4.98 0.73 -11.66
N HIS A 93 3.84 1.23 -11.19
CA HIS A 93 2.82 0.41 -10.57
C HIS A 93 2.29 -0.68 -11.51
N GLU A 94 2.11 -0.35 -12.79
CA GLU A 94 1.56 -1.26 -13.82
C GLU A 94 2.45 -2.50 -14.02
N GLN A 95 3.76 -2.40 -13.74
CA GLN A 95 4.68 -3.53 -13.84
C GLN A 95 4.39 -4.60 -12.78
N VAL A 96 3.98 -4.19 -11.57
CA VAL A 96 3.63 -5.12 -10.48
C VAL A 96 2.40 -5.93 -10.85
N PHE A 97 1.35 -5.27 -11.36
CA PHE A 97 0.10 -5.93 -11.76
C PHE A 97 0.30 -6.88 -12.94
N ALA A 98 1.06 -6.45 -13.95
CA ALA A 98 1.37 -7.28 -15.11
C ALA A 98 2.19 -8.53 -14.74
N ASP A 99 3.17 -8.41 -13.84
CA ASP A 99 4.01 -9.55 -13.46
C ASP A 99 3.22 -10.57 -12.61
N ILE A 100 2.43 -10.10 -11.62
CA ILE A 100 1.48 -10.94 -10.86
C ILE A 100 0.55 -11.72 -11.79
N GLU A 101 -0.04 -11.05 -12.79
CA GLU A 101 -0.93 -11.68 -13.76
C GLU A 101 -0.18 -12.74 -14.59
N SER A 102 1.01 -12.40 -15.11
CA SER A 102 1.79 -13.30 -15.95
C SER A 102 2.19 -14.61 -15.25
N ARG A 103 2.28 -14.58 -13.92
CA ARG A 103 2.62 -15.73 -13.07
C ARG A 103 1.41 -16.53 -12.63
N GLY A 104 0.21 -16.15 -13.06
CA GLY A 104 -1.03 -16.86 -12.72
C GLY A 104 -1.38 -16.79 -11.23
N VAL A 105 -0.88 -15.77 -10.52
CA VAL A 105 -1.31 -15.50 -9.15
C VAL A 105 -2.80 -15.13 -9.22
N PHE A 106 -3.63 -15.73 -8.37
CA PHE A 106 -5.11 -15.77 -8.49
C PHE A 106 -5.67 -16.64 -9.63
N SER A 107 -4.93 -17.64 -10.15
CA SER A 107 -5.45 -18.74 -10.97
C SER A 107 -6.43 -18.34 -12.10
N ASP A 108 -5.93 -17.69 -13.15
CA ASP A 108 -6.67 -17.27 -14.37
C ASP A 108 -7.94 -16.42 -14.14
N THR A 109 -8.16 -15.90 -12.94
CA THR A 109 -9.33 -15.07 -12.63
C THR A 109 -9.31 -13.68 -13.28
N GLY A 110 -8.14 -13.23 -13.77
CA GLY A 110 -7.93 -11.88 -14.30
C GLY A 110 -8.07 -10.77 -13.25
N VAL A 111 -8.06 -11.12 -11.95
CA VAL A 111 -8.21 -10.15 -10.84
C VAL A 111 -7.14 -9.04 -10.89
N PRO A 112 -5.84 -9.33 -11.05
CA PRO A 112 -4.81 -8.28 -11.10
C PRO A 112 -5.06 -7.25 -12.22
N ALA A 113 -5.34 -7.72 -13.44
CA ALA A 113 -5.67 -6.84 -14.57
C ALA A 113 -6.95 -6.01 -14.33
N ARG A 114 -7.98 -6.60 -13.71
CA ARG A 114 -9.21 -5.87 -13.39
C ARG A 114 -8.96 -4.75 -12.37
N ILE A 115 -8.12 -4.98 -11.38
CA ILE A 115 -7.75 -3.95 -10.40
C ILE A 115 -6.92 -2.85 -11.06
N ASP A 116 -5.95 -3.21 -11.89
CA ASP A 116 -5.11 -2.24 -12.62
C ASP A 116 -5.94 -1.39 -13.60
N ALA A 117 -6.85 -2.01 -14.34
CA ALA A 117 -7.79 -1.32 -15.22
C ALA A 117 -8.72 -0.39 -14.44
N PHE A 118 -9.29 -0.85 -13.32
CA PHE A 118 -10.14 -0.04 -12.46
C PHE A 118 -9.37 1.18 -11.92
N ARG A 119 -8.13 0.99 -11.45
CA ARG A 119 -7.26 2.10 -11.04
C ARG A 119 -7.04 3.06 -12.21
N SER A 120 -6.60 2.57 -13.36
CA SER A 120 -6.27 3.40 -14.51
C SER A 120 -7.45 4.23 -15.02
N GLU A 121 -8.64 3.63 -15.10
CA GLU A 121 -9.87 4.29 -15.56
C GLU A 121 -10.38 5.33 -14.56
N HIS A 122 -10.38 4.99 -13.26
CA HIS A 122 -11.03 5.82 -12.25
C HIS A 122 -10.08 6.73 -11.50
N ARG A 123 -8.76 6.55 -11.59
CA ARG A 123 -7.76 7.41 -10.93
C ARG A 123 -7.99 8.87 -11.32
N ALA A 124 -8.05 9.18 -12.62
CA ALA A 124 -8.27 10.56 -13.04
C ALA A 124 -9.60 11.13 -12.54
N ARG A 125 -10.65 10.30 -12.47
CA ARG A 125 -11.98 10.70 -12.00
C ARG A 125 -12.05 10.91 -10.49
N ILE A 126 -11.43 10.04 -9.69
CA ILE A 126 -11.39 10.12 -8.23
C ILE A 126 -10.49 11.28 -7.77
N TYR A 127 -9.42 11.57 -8.52
CA TYR A 127 -8.43 12.59 -8.14
C TYR A 127 -8.68 13.98 -8.72
N TYR A 128 -9.20 14.07 -9.95
CA TYR A 128 -9.27 15.34 -10.69
C TYR A 128 -10.68 15.74 -11.12
N ASP A 129 -11.67 14.84 -11.02
CA ASP A 129 -13.02 15.09 -11.52
C ASP A 129 -14.10 14.91 -10.43
N ILE A 130 -15.34 15.26 -10.78
CA ILE A 130 -16.54 15.45 -9.94
C ILE A 130 -16.88 14.32 -8.94
N ASP A 131 -16.29 13.13 -9.07
CA ASP A 131 -16.57 11.97 -8.21
C ASP A 131 -15.86 12.08 -6.85
N ARG A 132 -16.57 12.61 -5.86
CA ARG A 132 -16.16 12.51 -4.45
C ARG A 132 -16.41 11.07 -3.99
N PRO A 133 -15.36 10.30 -3.61
CA PRO A 133 -15.56 8.92 -3.17
C PRO A 133 -16.49 8.90 -1.96
N GLY A 134 -17.63 8.24 -2.13
CA GLY A 134 -18.57 8.00 -1.06
C GLY A 134 -18.08 6.91 -0.11
N ARG A 135 -18.76 6.80 1.03
CA ARG A 135 -18.48 5.79 2.05
C ARG A 135 -18.39 4.38 1.47
N ASP A 136 -19.34 4.00 0.62
CA ASP A 136 -19.45 2.63 0.13
C ASP A 136 -18.28 2.25 -0.77
N LEU A 137 -17.82 3.16 -1.63
CA LEU A 137 -16.62 2.95 -2.43
C LEU A 137 -15.37 2.82 -1.54
N ALA A 138 -15.22 3.69 -0.54
CA ALA A 138 -14.09 3.64 0.38
C ALA A 138 -14.06 2.33 1.20
N VAL A 139 -15.22 1.90 1.72
CA VAL A 139 -15.33 0.64 2.45
C VAL A 139 -15.04 -0.55 1.53
N GLY A 140 -15.63 -0.60 0.34
CA GLY A 140 -15.41 -1.69 -0.61
C GLY A 140 -13.96 -1.77 -1.11
N MET A 141 -13.29 -0.64 -1.33
CA MET A 141 -11.87 -0.63 -1.69
C MET A 141 -10.98 -1.13 -0.56
N HIS A 142 -11.30 -0.79 0.69
CA HIS A 142 -10.54 -1.27 1.83
C HIS A 142 -10.75 -2.77 2.06
N GLU A 143 -11.99 -3.26 1.96
CA GLU A 143 -12.29 -4.70 2.03
C GLU A 143 -11.57 -5.48 0.92
N LEU A 144 -11.57 -4.98 -0.32
CA LEU A 144 -10.79 -5.56 -1.41
C LEU A 144 -9.30 -5.62 -1.08
N ALA A 145 -8.74 -4.56 -0.49
CA ALA A 145 -7.34 -4.53 -0.11
C ALA A 145 -7.02 -5.54 1.01
N GLU A 146 -7.92 -5.72 1.98
CA GLU A 146 -7.78 -6.74 3.03
C GLU A 146 -7.81 -8.16 2.44
N GLU A 147 -8.73 -8.46 1.52
CA GLU A 147 -8.82 -9.77 0.88
C GLU A 147 -7.58 -10.10 0.02
N VAL A 148 -7.13 -9.13 -0.79
CA VAL A 148 -5.91 -9.30 -1.59
C VAL A 148 -4.69 -9.51 -0.70
N HIS A 149 -4.57 -8.73 0.38
CA HIS A 149 -3.45 -8.83 1.30
C HIS A 149 -3.44 -10.18 2.02
N SER A 150 -4.58 -10.60 2.58
CA SER A 150 -4.74 -11.90 3.22
C SER A 150 -4.41 -13.05 2.28
N TYR A 151 -4.87 -12.99 1.03
CA TYR A 151 -4.52 -13.98 0.02
C TYR A 151 -3.01 -14.06 -0.23
N ALA A 152 -2.34 -12.91 -0.40
CA ALA A 152 -0.89 -12.88 -0.64
C ALA A 152 -0.09 -13.43 0.56
N VAL A 153 -0.51 -13.09 1.78
CA VAL A 153 0.11 -13.58 3.03
C VAL A 153 -0.09 -15.09 3.19
N GLU A 154 -1.31 -15.60 2.96
CA GLU A 154 -1.61 -17.03 3.03
C GLU A 154 -0.80 -17.81 1.99
N PHE A 155 -0.81 -17.36 0.74
CA PHE A 155 -0.13 -18.06 -0.34
C PHE A 155 1.39 -18.08 -0.18
N ALA A 156 1.98 -17.04 0.40
CA ALA A 156 3.40 -16.94 0.69
C ALA A 156 3.81 -17.54 2.06
N ASP A 157 2.88 -18.14 2.81
CA ASP A 157 3.08 -18.65 4.17
C ASP A 157 3.73 -17.61 5.12
N ALA A 158 3.26 -16.36 5.04
CA ALA A 158 3.91 -15.19 5.65
C ALA A 158 3.23 -14.69 6.93
N HIS A 159 2.35 -15.48 7.53
CA HIS A 159 1.54 -15.07 8.69
C HIS A 159 2.35 -14.57 9.88
N SER A 160 3.47 -15.22 10.18
CA SER A 160 4.36 -14.84 11.29
C SER A 160 5.08 -13.50 11.08
N ARG A 161 5.06 -12.96 9.85
CA ARG A 161 5.69 -11.69 9.45
C ARG A 161 4.66 -10.58 9.24
N CYS A 162 3.38 -10.93 9.11
CA CYS A 162 2.29 -9.98 8.90
C CYS A 162 1.81 -9.37 10.22
N ASN A 163 1.72 -8.03 10.29
CA ASN A 163 1.29 -7.33 11.51
C ASN A 163 -0.19 -6.91 11.51
N CYS A 164 -0.99 -7.37 10.54
CA CYS A 164 -2.40 -7.00 10.43
C CYS A 164 -3.29 -7.59 11.54
N GLY A 165 -2.90 -8.73 12.15
CA GLY A 165 -3.66 -9.42 13.20
C GLY A 165 -3.31 -9.04 14.65
N GLU A 166 -2.15 -8.42 14.89
CA GLU A 166 -1.65 -8.10 16.23
C GLU A 166 -2.22 -6.79 16.81
N ARG A 167 -2.99 -6.01 16.03
CA ARG A 167 -3.47 -4.67 16.43
C ARG A 167 -4.97 -4.61 16.77
N HIS A 168 -5.52 -5.68 17.34
CA HIS A 168 -6.86 -5.67 17.94
C HIS A 168 -6.86 -5.46 19.46
N GLU A 169 -5.70 -5.35 20.11
CA GLU A 169 -5.61 -4.99 21.53
C GLU A 169 -5.17 -3.53 21.64
N THR A 170 -6.14 -2.62 21.60
CA THR A 170 -5.97 -1.33 22.26
C THR A 170 -6.22 -1.59 23.74
N GLU A 171 -5.17 -1.54 24.56
CA GLU A 171 -5.33 -1.46 26.02
C GLU A 171 -6.20 -0.23 26.40
N PRO A 172 -6.97 -0.32 27.50
CA PRO A 172 -8.08 0.57 27.83
C PRO A 172 -7.70 2.01 28.17
#